data_AF-A0A0S7F311-F1
#
_entry.id   AF-A0A0S7F311-F1
#
_cell.length_a   1.000
_cell.length_b   1.000
_cell.length_c   1.000
_cell.angle_alpha   90.00
_cell.angle_beta   90.00
_cell.angle_gamma   90.00
#
_symmetry.space_group_name_H-M   'P 1'
#
loop_
_entity.id
_entity.type
_entity.pdbx_description
1 polymer ?
#
loop_
_entity_poly.entity_id
_entity_poly.type
_entity_poly.pdbx_seq_one_letter_code
_entity_poly.pdbx_strand_id
1 'polypeptide(L)'
;MELLPSHAFSTLFPVLQENLDVYLGLRQFIVTTGSSQRLNITAENDCRRLHCSLRDLSSLLQAVGRLAEHFIGEVFAARFSDALAVVERLVEVTCYGSQTSLYDLETAVPSVLKPDLTDVHAQALAALQAYSHWLAQFYSEVQSQNQSQFINLITSAVNASSPLITTKVPEKLLLSASHLMVSITATVRPVFLVTLPAIQNIFNRITTENQSQRLPQEAHMLVCRALSNMLLLPWPNLPESDQQWPTRSNSHVSLVAALTREYRILRGTVNINPRQPGLDNGQCISCLFCYFLL
;
A
#
# COMPACT_ATOMS: atom_id res chain seq x y z
N MET A 1 -27.83 17.19 -3.57
CA MET A 1 -27.54 18.12 -4.69
C MET A 1 -26.07 17.89 -5.04
N GLU A 2 -25.80 17.01 -5.99
CA GLU A 2 -24.44 16.74 -6.46
C GLU A 2 -23.91 17.98 -7.18
N LEU A 3 -22.90 18.64 -6.60
CA LEU A 3 -22.08 19.58 -7.36
C LEU A 3 -21.19 18.77 -8.31
N LEU A 4 -21.78 18.42 -9.46
CA LEU A 4 -21.20 17.86 -10.69
C LEU A 4 -19.81 17.19 -10.57
N PRO A 5 -19.75 15.92 -10.13
CA PRO A 5 -18.51 15.15 -10.09
C PRO A 5 -17.81 15.05 -11.45
N SER A 6 -18.57 14.98 -12.54
CA SER A 6 -18.02 14.96 -13.91
C SER A 6 -17.34 16.27 -14.30
N HIS A 7 -17.85 17.43 -13.84
CA HIS A 7 -17.23 18.72 -14.12
C HIS A 7 -15.96 18.94 -13.29
N ALA A 8 -16.00 18.51 -12.02
CA ALA A 8 -14.82 18.49 -11.17
C ALA A 8 -13.72 17.59 -11.80
N PHE A 9 -14.09 16.41 -12.27
CA PHE A 9 -13.17 15.51 -12.97
C PHE A 9 -12.61 16.12 -14.25
N SER A 10 -13.46 16.65 -15.15
CA SER A 10 -13.02 17.24 -16.42
C SER A 10 -12.09 18.44 -16.25
N THR A 11 -12.16 19.10 -15.10
CA THR A 11 -11.31 20.26 -14.76
C THR A 11 -10.02 19.84 -14.06
N LEU A 12 -10.10 18.93 -13.09
CA LEU A 12 -8.96 18.52 -12.27
C LEU A 12 -8.03 17.55 -13.01
N PHE A 13 -8.57 16.65 -13.81
CA PHE A 13 -7.78 15.59 -14.44
C PHE A 13 -6.73 16.14 -15.42
N PRO A 14 -7.03 17.09 -16.33
CA PRO A 14 -6.00 17.67 -17.20
C PRO A 14 -4.86 18.34 -16.41
N VAL A 15 -5.19 19.08 -15.34
CA VAL A 15 -4.20 19.76 -14.50
C VAL A 15 -3.34 18.74 -13.73
N LEU A 16 -3.94 17.64 -13.28
CA LEU A 16 -3.20 16.51 -12.71
C LEU A 16 -2.22 15.95 -13.75
N GLN A 17 -2.68 15.68 -14.98
CA GLN A 17 -1.84 15.12 -16.05
C GLN A 17 -0.60 15.97 -16.31
N GLU A 18 -0.77 17.29 -16.47
CA GLU A 18 0.34 18.22 -16.71
C GLU A 18 1.39 18.17 -15.57
N ASN A 19 0.94 18.14 -14.32
CA ASN A 19 1.84 18.05 -13.17
C ASN A 19 2.50 16.67 -13.04
N LEU A 20 1.79 15.61 -13.40
CA LEU A 20 2.35 14.27 -13.46
C LEU A 20 3.43 14.15 -14.52
N ASP A 21 3.24 14.74 -15.69
CA ASP A 21 4.23 14.70 -16.76
C ASP A 21 5.53 15.41 -16.36
N VAL A 22 5.45 16.50 -15.57
CA VAL A 22 6.64 17.14 -14.97
C VAL A 22 7.35 16.17 -14.00
N TYR A 23 6.61 15.52 -13.10
CA TYR A 23 7.17 14.60 -12.11
C TYR A 23 7.79 13.35 -12.74
N LEU A 24 7.08 12.70 -13.66
CA LEU A 24 7.57 11.52 -14.41
C LEU A 24 8.77 11.90 -15.30
N GLY A 25 8.76 13.12 -15.84
CA GLY A 25 9.85 13.71 -16.61
C GLY A 25 11.14 13.92 -15.81
N LEU A 26 11.11 13.88 -14.47
CA LEU A 26 12.31 14.07 -13.65
C LEU A 26 13.42 13.05 -13.93
N ARG A 27 13.07 11.89 -14.51
CA ARG A 27 14.02 10.83 -14.86
C ARG A 27 15.15 11.34 -15.75
N GLN A 28 14.85 12.25 -16.68
CA GLN A 28 15.84 12.79 -17.61
C GLN A 28 16.88 13.69 -16.94
N PHE A 29 16.60 14.17 -15.72
CA PHE A 29 17.50 15.01 -14.93
C PHE A 29 18.28 14.19 -13.89
N ILE A 30 18.08 12.88 -13.80
CA ILE A 30 18.84 12.02 -12.87
C ILE A 30 20.19 11.69 -13.51
N VAL A 31 21.27 12.07 -12.81
CA VAL A 31 22.65 11.75 -13.19
C VAL A 31 23.21 10.75 -12.19
N THR A 32 23.85 9.70 -12.69
CA THR A 32 24.55 8.71 -11.87
C THR A 32 26.04 9.02 -11.88
N THR A 33 26.60 9.32 -10.71
CA THR A 33 28.03 9.61 -10.54
C THR A 33 28.63 8.57 -9.60
N GLY A 34 29.28 7.55 -10.16
CA GLY A 34 29.79 6.42 -9.37
C GLY A 34 28.64 5.60 -8.76
N SER A 35 28.60 5.49 -7.43
CA SER A 35 27.54 4.79 -6.70
C SER A 35 26.37 5.68 -6.27
N SER A 36 26.45 7.00 -6.44
CA SER A 36 25.38 7.93 -6.05
C SER A 36 24.56 8.41 -7.24
N GLN A 37 23.27 8.62 -7.00
CA GLN A 37 22.34 9.21 -7.96
C GLN A 37 21.91 10.58 -7.47
N ARG A 38 21.92 11.55 -8.37
CA ARG A 38 21.62 12.95 -8.09
C ARG A 38 20.61 13.51 -9.08
N LEU A 39 19.67 14.30 -8.58
CA LEU A 39 18.82 15.14 -9.40
C LEU A 39 19.60 16.39 -9.84
N ASN A 40 19.91 16.49 -11.13
CA ASN A 40 20.70 17.56 -11.74
C ASN A 40 19.86 18.80 -12.08
N ILE A 41 19.10 19.27 -11.09
CA ILE A 41 18.37 20.54 -11.13
C ILE A 41 18.99 21.39 -10.02
N THR A 42 19.84 22.34 -10.41
CA THR A 42 20.69 23.10 -9.48
C THR A 42 20.47 24.60 -9.53
N ALA A 43 19.93 25.12 -10.64
CA ALA A 43 19.60 26.53 -10.76
C ALA A 43 18.47 26.90 -9.79
N GLU A 44 18.64 27.99 -9.04
CA GLU A 44 17.71 28.41 -7.98
C GLU A 44 16.26 28.56 -8.49
N ASN A 45 16.09 29.19 -9.65
CA ASN A 45 14.78 29.37 -10.27
C ASN A 45 14.11 28.04 -10.64
N ASP A 46 14.88 27.08 -11.15
CA ASP A 46 14.35 25.76 -11.53
C ASP A 46 14.01 24.93 -10.28
N CYS A 47 14.84 24.99 -9.25
CA CYS A 47 14.54 24.40 -7.93
C CYS A 47 13.25 24.95 -7.34
N ARG A 48 13.04 26.28 -7.40
CA ARG A 48 11.82 26.94 -6.92
C ARG A 48 10.59 26.52 -7.72
N ARG A 49 10.70 26.44 -9.05
CA ARG A 49 9.61 25.98 -9.92
C ARG A 49 9.26 24.52 -9.64
N LEU A 50 10.27 23.67 -9.46
CA LEU A 50 10.08 22.28 -9.10
C LEU A 50 9.39 22.13 -7.74
N HIS A 51 9.85 22.87 -6.72
CA HIS A 51 9.22 22.89 -5.39
C HIS A 51 7.72 23.20 -5.49
N CYS A 52 7.35 24.27 -6.19
CA CYS A 52 5.94 24.63 -6.39
C CYS A 52 5.17 23.50 -7.10
N SER A 53 5.70 22.98 -8.20
CA SER A 53 5.03 21.91 -8.97
C SER A 53 4.83 20.62 -8.14
N LEU A 54 5.81 20.21 -7.32
CA LEU A 54 5.67 19.04 -6.46
C LEU A 54 4.59 19.23 -5.37
N ARG A 55 4.48 20.45 -4.82
CA ARG A 55 3.44 20.77 -3.83
C ARG A 55 2.05 20.86 -4.43
N ASP A 56 1.94 21.44 -5.62
CA ASP A 56 0.70 21.47 -6.39
C ASP A 56 0.26 20.04 -6.73
N LEU A 57 1.19 19.20 -7.22
CA LEU A 57 0.93 17.80 -7.49
C LEU A 57 0.48 17.03 -6.26
N SER A 58 1.14 17.21 -5.11
CA SER A 58 0.74 16.58 -3.85
C SER A 58 -0.68 16.96 -3.44
N SER A 59 -1.11 18.19 -3.73
CA SER A 59 -2.47 18.68 -3.46
C SER A 59 -3.49 18.12 -4.46
N LEU A 60 -3.12 18.02 -5.73
CA LEU A 60 -3.95 17.42 -6.78
C LEU A 60 -4.18 15.92 -6.53
N LEU A 61 -3.15 15.17 -6.12
CA LEU A 61 -3.26 13.76 -5.75
C LEU A 61 -4.26 13.55 -4.60
N GLN A 62 -4.23 14.42 -3.58
CA GLN A 62 -5.21 14.40 -2.49
C GLN A 62 -6.63 14.69 -2.99
N ALA A 63 -6.79 15.71 -3.84
CA ALA A 63 -8.09 16.07 -4.40
C ALA A 63 -8.69 14.91 -5.21
N VAL A 64 -7.88 14.26 -6.05
CA VAL A 64 -8.29 13.12 -6.87
C VAL A 64 -8.60 11.88 -6.02
N GLY A 65 -7.86 11.66 -4.92
CA GLY A 65 -8.18 10.63 -3.94
C GLY A 65 -9.58 10.82 -3.34
N ARG A 66 -9.98 12.05 -3.04
CA ARG A 66 -11.32 12.38 -2.52
C ARG A 66 -12.45 12.19 -3.54
N LEU A 67 -12.13 12.09 -4.83
CA LEU A 67 -13.12 11.79 -5.86
C LEU A 67 -13.51 10.31 -5.91
N ALA A 68 -12.77 9.40 -5.26
CA ALA A 68 -12.98 7.95 -5.35
C ALA A 68 -14.43 7.52 -5.05
N GLU A 69 -15.07 8.13 -4.05
CA GLU A 69 -16.45 7.83 -3.66
C GLU A 69 -17.49 8.15 -4.75
N HIS A 70 -17.14 9.00 -5.72
CA HIS A 70 -18.02 9.38 -6.83
C HIS A 70 -17.94 8.41 -8.03
N PHE A 71 -17.10 7.37 -7.93
CA PHE A 71 -16.90 6.39 -9.00
C PHE A 71 -17.47 5.00 -8.66
N ILE A 72 -18.10 4.82 -7.50
CA ILE A 72 -18.63 3.53 -7.02
C ILE A 72 -20.16 3.49 -7.02
N GLY A 73 -20.73 2.31 -6.75
CA GLY A 73 -22.18 2.12 -6.64
C GLY A 73 -22.87 2.17 -8.00
N GLU A 74 -24.05 2.80 -8.07
CA GLU A 74 -24.88 2.84 -9.28
C GLU A 74 -24.22 3.58 -10.45
N VAL A 75 -23.32 4.54 -10.16
CA VAL A 75 -22.61 5.33 -11.18
C VAL A 75 -21.33 4.65 -11.69
N PHE A 76 -20.96 3.50 -11.13
CA PHE A 76 -19.72 2.78 -11.46
C PHE A 76 -19.57 2.52 -12.96
N ALA A 77 -20.58 1.89 -13.57
CA ALA A 77 -20.55 1.56 -15.00
C ALA A 77 -20.46 2.80 -15.88
N ALA A 78 -21.17 3.88 -15.52
CA ALA A 78 -21.21 5.12 -16.30
C ALA A 78 -19.89 5.91 -16.23
N ARG A 79 -19.11 5.76 -15.16
CA ARG A 79 -17.85 6.48 -14.92
C ARG A 79 -16.62 5.57 -14.89
N PHE A 80 -16.77 4.34 -15.35
CA PHE A 80 -15.72 3.32 -15.28
C PHE A 80 -14.43 3.77 -15.97
N SER A 81 -14.55 4.30 -17.19
CA SER A 81 -13.39 4.77 -17.98
C SER A 81 -12.62 5.90 -17.29
N ASP A 82 -13.34 6.83 -16.67
CA ASP A 82 -12.75 7.99 -16.00
C ASP A 82 -11.99 7.54 -14.75
N ALA A 83 -12.61 6.68 -13.93
CA ALA A 83 -12.00 6.12 -12.75
C ALA A 83 -10.78 5.24 -13.09
N LEU A 84 -10.90 4.42 -14.13
CA LEU A 84 -9.82 3.58 -14.62
C LEU A 84 -8.61 4.41 -15.06
N ALA A 85 -8.83 5.48 -15.82
CA ALA A 85 -7.77 6.39 -16.24
C ALA A 85 -7.04 7.05 -15.04
N VAL A 86 -7.78 7.39 -13.98
CA VAL A 86 -7.19 7.87 -12.72
C VAL A 86 -6.33 6.79 -12.07
N VAL A 87 -6.90 5.60 -11.87
CA VAL A 87 -6.23 4.50 -11.17
C VAL A 87 -4.97 4.06 -11.91
N GLU A 88 -5.02 3.97 -13.24
CA GLU A 88 -3.85 3.67 -14.08
C GLU A 88 -2.74 4.70 -13.87
N ARG A 89 -3.07 5.98 -13.86
CA ARG A 89 -2.09 7.05 -13.62
C ARG A 89 -1.56 7.05 -12.19
N LEU A 90 -2.38 6.75 -11.18
CA LEU A 90 -1.93 6.61 -9.80
C LEU A 90 -0.97 5.42 -9.63
N VAL A 91 -1.25 4.29 -10.28
CA VAL A 91 -0.37 3.12 -10.30
C VAL A 91 0.94 3.46 -10.99
N GLU A 92 0.90 4.10 -12.16
CA GLU A 92 2.09 4.52 -12.91
C GLU A 92 3.03 5.39 -12.05
N VAL A 93 2.48 6.40 -11.39
CA VAL A 93 3.24 7.34 -10.54
C VAL A 93 3.82 6.66 -9.31
N THR A 94 3.08 5.72 -8.72
CA THR A 94 3.57 4.89 -7.62
C THR A 94 4.70 3.97 -8.08
N CYS A 95 4.55 3.30 -9.22
CA CYS A 95 5.61 2.49 -9.82
C CYS A 95 6.86 3.32 -10.10
N TYR A 96 6.69 4.50 -10.70
CA TYR A 96 7.77 5.41 -10.99
C TYR A 96 8.51 5.83 -9.72
N GLY A 97 7.80 6.26 -8.67
CA GLY A 97 8.37 6.67 -7.40
C GLY A 97 9.20 5.56 -6.73
N SER A 98 8.72 4.32 -6.75
CA SER A 98 9.44 3.18 -6.18
C SER A 98 10.62 2.69 -7.03
N GLN A 99 10.53 2.77 -8.36
CA GLN A 99 11.61 2.34 -9.25
C GLN A 99 12.77 3.33 -9.28
N THR A 100 12.46 4.62 -9.20
CA THR A 100 13.47 5.70 -9.26
C THR A 100 14.00 6.09 -7.89
N SER A 101 13.29 5.75 -6.82
CA SER A 101 13.65 6.10 -5.44
C SER A 101 13.95 7.60 -5.29
N LEU A 102 13.12 8.48 -5.87
CA LEU A 102 13.34 9.93 -5.86
C LEU A 102 13.56 10.52 -4.46
N TYR A 103 12.96 9.90 -3.44
CA TYR A 103 13.13 10.26 -2.03
C TYR A 103 14.56 10.07 -1.50
N ASP A 104 15.35 9.20 -2.13
CA ASP A 104 16.73 8.88 -1.72
C ASP A 104 17.78 9.70 -2.48
N LEU A 105 17.43 10.23 -3.67
CA LEU A 105 18.35 10.99 -4.52
C LEU A 105 19.01 12.18 -3.80
N GLU A 106 20.25 12.46 -4.17
CA GLU A 106 20.87 13.74 -3.83
C GLU A 106 20.18 14.88 -4.60
N THR A 107 19.92 16.00 -3.93
CA THR A 107 19.30 17.18 -4.55
C THR A 107 20.07 18.44 -4.19
N ALA A 108 19.93 19.50 -4.99
CA ALA A 108 20.64 20.76 -4.74
C ALA A 108 20.18 21.46 -3.43
N VAL A 109 18.92 21.27 -3.05
CA VAL A 109 18.31 21.85 -1.84
C VAL A 109 17.58 20.75 -1.04
N PRO A 110 18.32 19.87 -0.32
CA PRO A 110 17.75 18.67 0.31
C PRO A 110 16.65 18.95 1.32
N SER A 111 16.76 20.05 2.08
CA SER A 111 15.77 20.45 3.09
C SER A 111 14.40 20.84 2.51
N VAL A 112 14.34 21.10 1.20
CA VAL A 112 13.11 21.50 0.50
C VAL A 112 12.63 20.36 -0.40
N LEU A 113 13.49 19.91 -1.33
CA LEU A 113 13.06 18.98 -2.37
C LEU A 113 12.89 17.54 -1.88
N LYS A 114 13.67 17.06 -0.89
CA LYS A 114 13.47 15.69 -0.39
C LYS A 114 12.10 15.51 0.29
N PRO A 115 11.65 16.41 1.17
CA PRO A 115 10.28 16.39 1.67
C PRO A 115 9.23 16.40 0.56
N ASP A 116 9.35 17.27 -0.44
CA ASP A 116 8.37 17.35 -1.52
C ASP A 116 8.28 16.06 -2.36
N LEU A 117 9.42 15.47 -2.71
CA LEU A 117 9.49 14.20 -3.45
C LEU A 117 8.90 13.04 -2.64
N THR A 118 9.20 13.02 -1.34
CA THR A 118 8.60 12.05 -0.39
C THR A 118 7.09 12.24 -0.32
N ASP A 119 6.63 13.48 -0.30
CA ASP A 119 5.22 13.83 -0.18
C ASP A 119 4.43 13.45 -1.43
N VAL A 120 4.93 13.75 -2.63
CA VAL A 120 4.27 13.32 -3.88
C VAL A 120 4.09 11.81 -3.91
N HIS A 121 5.12 11.04 -3.58
CA HIS A 121 5.03 9.58 -3.59
C HIS A 121 4.09 9.05 -2.50
N ALA A 122 4.14 9.61 -1.28
CA ALA A 122 3.20 9.26 -0.21
C ALA A 122 1.74 9.56 -0.61
N GLN A 123 1.49 10.71 -1.25
CA GLN A 123 0.16 11.08 -1.70
C GLN A 123 -0.32 10.24 -2.89
N ALA A 124 0.57 9.77 -3.77
CA ALA A 124 0.19 8.83 -4.82
C ALA A 124 -0.28 7.49 -4.24
N LEU A 125 0.43 6.96 -3.24
CA LEU A 125 0.03 5.75 -2.49
C LEU A 125 -1.31 5.95 -1.77
N ALA A 126 -1.48 7.08 -1.07
CA ALA A 126 -2.71 7.40 -0.35
C ALA A 126 -3.91 7.63 -1.29
N ALA A 127 -3.69 8.29 -2.43
CA ALA A 127 -4.71 8.46 -3.45
C ALA A 127 -5.11 7.09 -4.02
N LEU A 128 -4.16 6.21 -4.35
CA LEU A 128 -4.45 4.86 -4.82
C LEU A 128 -5.21 4.03 -3.77
N GLN A 129 -4.86 4.18 -2.50
CA GLN A 129 -5.57 3.56 -1.38
C GLN A 129 -7.05 3.98 -1.33
N ALA A 130 -7.35 5.25 -1.60
CA ALA A 130 -8.73 5.77 -1.60
C ALA A 130 -9.62 5.07 -2.65
N TYR A 131 -9.05 4.59 -3.76
CA TYR A 131 -9.76 3.84 -4.79
C TYR A 131 -9.95 2.35 -4.45
N SER A 132 -9.64 1.89 -3.23
CA SER A 132 -9.78 0.47 -2.85
C SER A 132 -11.21 -0.07 -2.97
N HIS A 133 -12.23 0.72 -2.67
CA HIS A 133 -13.63 0.32 -2.89
C HIS A 133 -13.98 0.23 -4.37
N TRP A 134 -13.48 1.16 -5.19
CA TRP A 134 -13.63 1.10 -6.64
C TRP A 134 -12.96 -0.14 -7.23
N LEU A 135 -11.74 -0.46 -6.79
CA LEU A 135 -11.02 -1.68 -7.18
C LEU A 135 -11.77 -2.95 -6.74
N ALA A 136 -12.43 -2.96 -5.58
CA ALA A 136 -13.23 -4.09 -5.14
C ALA A 136 -14.50 -4.29 -5.99
N GLN A 137 -15.18 -3.21 -6.38
CA GLN A 137 -16.31 -3.27 -7.30
C GLN A 137 -15.84 -3.69 -8.70
N PHE A 138 -14.72 -3.14 -9.19
CA PHE A 138 -14.09 -3.58 -10.43
C PHE A 138 -13.80 -5.07 -10.39
N TYR A 139 -13.19 -5.58 -9.31
CA TYR A 139 -12.92 -7.01 -9.14
C TYR A 139 -14.19 -7.89 -9.22
N SER A 140 -15.30 -7.39 -8.69
CA SER A 140 -16.59 -8.10 -8.64
C SER A 140 -17.32 -8.09 -9.98
N GLU A 141 -17.13 -7.04 -10.78
CA GLU A 141 -17.76 -6.86 -12.09
C GLU A 141 -16.83 -7.26 -13.26
N VAL A 142 -15.64 -7.80 -12.97
CA VAL A 142 -14.69 -8.24 -14.01
C VAL A 142 -15.35 -9.27 -14.93
N GLN A 143 -15.52 -8.88 -16.20
CA GLN A 143 -15.74 -9.80 -17.31
C GLN A 143 -14.40 -10.33 -17.82
N SER A 144 -14.41 -11.47 -18.52
CA SER A 144 -13.19 -12.14 -19.03
C SER A 144 -12.22 -11.23 -19.79
N GLN A 145 -12.71 -10.16 -20.44
CA GLN A 145 -11.90 -9.21 -21.20
C GLN A 145 -11.09 -8.25 -20.32
N ASN A 146 -11.57 -7.88 -19.12
CA ASN A 146 -10.92 -6.90 -18.24
C ASN A 146 -10.10 -7.55 -17.11
N GLN A 147 -10.07 -8.89 -17.06
CA GLN A 147 -9.40 -9.63 -16.01
C GLN A 147 -7.89 -9.39 -15.98
N SER A 148 -7.25 -9.36 -17.16
CA SER A 148 -5.82 -9.07 -17.27
C SER A 148 -5.48 -7.66 -16.78
N GLN A 149 -6.30 -6.67 -17.12
CA GLN A 149 -6.11 -5.28 -16.69
C GLN A 149 -6.20 -5.14 -15.17
N PHE A 150 -7.22 -5.75 -14.54
CA PHE A 150 -7.33 -5.76 -13.08
C PHE A 150 -6.12 -6.42 -12.41
N ILE A 151 -5.71 -7.61 -12.90
CA ILE A 151 -4.54 -8.32 -12.38
C ILE A 151 -3.29 -7.45 -12.49
N ASN A 152 -3.08 -6.80 -13.63
CA ASN A 152 -1.93 -5.93 -13.87
C ASN A 152 -1.91 -4.71 -12.94
N LEU A 153 -3.05 -4.07 -12.70
CA LEU A 153 -3.16 -2.92 -11.79
C LEU A 153 -2.77 -3.30 -10.37
N ILE A 154 -3.39 -4.34 -9.82
CA ILE A 154 -3.10 -4.80 -8.45
C ILE A 154 -1.66 -5.29 -8.33
N THR A 155 -1.20 -6.09 -9.28
CA THR A 155 0.18 -6.62 -9.27
C THR A 155 1.19 -5.48 -9.30
N SER A 156 0.97 -4.46 -10.14
CA SER A 156 1.86 -3.29 -10.23
C SER A 156 1.84 -2.47 -8.94
N ALA A 157 0.66 -2.22 -8.36
CA ALA A 157 0.53 -1.52 -7.09
C ALA A 157 1.25 -2.25 -5.95
N VAL A 158 1.09 -3.57 -5.84
CA VAL A 158 1.75 -4.41 -4.84
C VAL A 158 3.26 -4.43 -5.03
N ASN A 159 3.73 -4.63 -6.27
CA ASN A 159 5.15 -4.66 -6.59
C ASN A 159 5.83 -3.30 -6.37
N ALA A 160 5.12 -2.20 -6.59
CA ALA A 160 5.62 -0.86 -6.28
C ALA A 160 5.64 -0.59 -4.77
N SER A 161 4.66 -1.08 -4.02
CA SER A 161 4.55 -0.83 -2.57
C SER A 161 5.50 -1.69 -1.73
N SER A 162 5.71 -2.95 -2.13
CA SER A 162 6.55 -3.91 -1.41
C SER A 162 7.96 -3.42 -1.05
N PRO A 163 8.75 -2.82 -1.96
CA PRO A 163 10.10 -2.33 -1.62
C PRO A 163 10.10 -1.18 -0.61
N LEU A 164 8.97 -0.49 -0.42
CA LEU A 164 8.82 0.58 0.57
C LEU A 164 8.58 0.02 1.99
N ILE A 165 8.28 -1.27 2.12
CA ILE A 165 8.08 -1.92 3.42
C ILE A 165 9.44 -2.34 3.98
N THR A 166 10.23 -1.35 4.40
CA THR A 166 11.58 -1.52 4.95
C THR A 166 11.95 -0.35 5.87
N THR A 167 12.98 -0.52 6.71
CA THR A 167 13.50 0.54 7.59
C THR A 167 14.40 1.55 6.87
N LYS A 168 14.70 1.31 5.59
CA LYS A 168 15.61 2.13 4.76
C LYS A 168 14.91 3.28 4.01
N VAL A 169 13.59 3.41 4.13
CA VAL A 169 12.83 4.47 3.48
C VAL A 169 12.27 5.45 4.51
N PRO A 170 11.94 6.70 4.11
CA PRO A 170 11.21 7.61 4.98
C PRO A 170 9.95 6.97 5.58
N GLU A 171 9.73 7.17 6.88
CA GLU A 171 8.63 6.56 7.63
C GLU A 171 7.26 6.86 6.99
N LYS A 172 7.06 8.07 6.47
CA LYS A 172 5.85 8.46 5.74
C LYS A 172 5.53 7.54 4.55
N LEU A 173 6.54 7.12 3.78
CA LEU A 173 6.38 6.20 2.66
C LEU A 173 6.09 4.78 3.12
N LEU A 174 6.83 4.33 4.14
CA LEU A 174 6.60 3.02 4.77
C LEU A 174 5.15 2.90 5.27
N LEU A 175 4.65 3.89 5.99
CA LEU A 175 3.27 3.91 6.49
C LEU A 175 2.25 3.97 5.35
N SER A 176 2.46 4.83 4.35
CA SER A 176 1.56 4.95 3.19
C SER A 176 1.45 3.64 2.41
N ALA A 177 2.59 2.97 2.15
CA ALA A 177 2.63 1.66 1.51
C ALA A 177 1.97 0.57 2.36
N SER A 178 2.16 0.62 3.68
CA SER A 178 1.54 -0.32 4.61
C SER A 178 0.02 -0.16 4.64
N HIS A 179 -0.49 1.06 4.63
CA HIS A 179 -1.93 1.33 4.54
C HIS A 179 -2.53 0.89 3.21
N LEU A 180 -1.86 1.13 2.08
CA LEU A 180 -2.29 0.61 0.79
C LEU A 180 -2.37 -0.94 0.81
N MET A 181 -1.40 -1.61 1.44
CA MET A 181 -1.46 -3.07 1.65
C MET A 181 -2.64 -3.51 2.51
N VAL A 182 -2.95 -2.80 3.59
CA VAL A 182 -4.13 -3.08 4.39
C VAL A 182 -5.40 -2.93 3.54
N SER A 183 -5.53 -1.85 2.75
CA SER A 183 -6.70 -1.64 1.90
C SER A 183 -6.86 -2.70 0.81
N ILE A 184 -5.77 -3.12 0.15
CA ILE A 184 -5.81 -4.20 -0.86
C ILE A 184 -6.22 -5.53 -0.22
N THR A 185 -5.67 -5.87 0.96
CA THR A 185 -5.94 -7.15 1.64
C THR A 185 -7.26 -7.18 2.39
N ALA A 186 -7.79 -6.05 2.86
CA ALA A 186 -9.06 -5.97 3.58
C ALA A 186 -10.26 -5.77 2.65
N THR A 187 -10.11 -4.91 1.64
CA THR A 187 -11.23 -4.43 0.82
C THR A 187 -11.30 -5.17 -0.49
N VAL A 188 -10.22 -5.11 -1.30
CA VAL A 188 -10.18 -5.69 -2.65
C VAL A 188 -10.13 -7.21 -2.62
N ARG A 189 -9.28 -7.78 -1.75
CA ARG A 189 -9.13 -9.23 -1.52
C ARG A 189 -8.94 -10.07 -2.80
N PRO A 190 -8.01 -9.71 -3.70
CA PRO A 190 -7.79 -10.51 -4.92
C PRO A 190 -7.21 -11.88 -4.59
N VAL A 191 -7.75 -12.94 -5.20
CA VAL A 191 -7.38 -14.34 -4.91
C VAL A 191 -5.90 -14.61 -5.19
N PHE A 192 -5.37 -14.06 -6.28
CA PHE A 192 -3.97 -14.24 -6.70
C PHE A 192 -2.96 -13.48 -5.84
N LEU A 193 -3.40 -12.66 -4.87
CA LEU A 193 -2.49 -11.84 -4.07
C LEU A 193 -1.46 -12.70 -3.33
N VAL A 194 -1.90 -13.84 -2.80
CA VAL A 194 -1.03 -14.78 -2.07
C VAL A 194 0.06 -15.37 -2.96
N THR A 195 -0.11 -15.41 -4.28
CA THR A 195 0.91 -15.96 -5.18
C THR A 195 1.96 -14.94 -5.60
N LEU A 196 1.78 -13.66 -5.26
CA LEU A 196 2.73 -12.61 -5.66
C LEU A 196 4.05 -12.72 -4.86
N PRO A 197 5.22 -12.76 -5.54
CA PRO A 197 6.52 -12.82 -4.86
C PRO A 197 6.74 -11.68 -3.86
N ALA A 198 6.26 -10.48 -4.19
CA ALA A 198 6.31 -9.31 -3.33
C ALA A 198 5.64 -9.55 -1.96
N ILE A 199 4.49 -10.23 -1.95
CA ILE A 199 3.77 -10.59 -0.73
C ILE A 199 4.49 -11.69 0.04
N GLN A 200 4.98 -12.71 -0.67
CA GLN A 200 5.74 -13.80 -0.06
C GLN A 200 7.02 -13.29 0.61
N ASN A 201 7.70 -12.32 0.00
CA ASN A 201 8.86 -11.66 0.60
C ASN A 201 8.49 -10.95 1.90
N ILE A 202 7.40 -10.19 1.93
CA ILE A 202 6.92 -9.51 3.16
C ILE A 202 6.53 -10.54 4.23
N PHE A 203 5.84 -11.61 3.87
CA PHE A 203 5.46 -12.67 4.79
C PHE A 203 6.68 -13.37 5.40
N ASN A 204 7.64 -13.74 4.56
CA ASN A 204 8.90 -14.35 4.99
C ASN A 204 9.70 -13.39 5.88
N ARG A 205 9.67 -12.09 5.57
CA ARG A 205 10.28 -11.06 6.39
C ARG A 205 9.77 -11.11 7.84
N ILE A 206 8.45 -11.09 8.01
CA ILE A 206 7.83 -11.11 9.34
C ILE A 206 8.02 -12.44 10.06
N THR A 207 8.02 -13.56 9.32
CA THR A 207 8.05 -14.90 9.92
C THR A 207 9.45 -15.44 10.21
N THR A 208 10.45 -15.03 9.43
CA THR A 208 11.80 -15.60 9.50
C THR A 208 12.86 -14.62 9.99
N GLU A 209 12.73 -13.31 9.78
CA GLU A 209 13.81 -12.38 10.11
C GLU A 209 14.08 -12.24 11.61
N ASN A 210 15.35 -11.99 11.93
CA ASN A 210 15.84 -11.67 13.26
C ASN A 210 15.43 -10.25 13.68
N GLN A 211 15.36 -10.01 14.99
CA GLN A 211 14.90 -8.76 15.61
C GLN A 211 15.62 -7.48 15.12
N SER A 212 16.83 -7.60 14.56
CA SER A 212 17.67 -6.47 14.15
C SER A 212 17.13 -5.67 12.94
N GLN A 213 16.16 -6.19 12.20
CA GLN A 213 15.53 -5.49 11.06
C GLN A 213 14.03 -5.24 11.28
N ARG A 214 13.59 -5.18 12.53
CA ARG A 214 12.17 -4.97 12.87
C ARG A 214 11.71 -3.60 12.36
N LEU A 215 10.55 -3.60 11.70
CA LEU A 215 9.86 -2.37 11.32
C LEU A 215 9.49 -1.54 12.57
N PRO A 216 9.36 -0.21 12.44
CA PRO A 216 8.69 0.63 13.45
C PRO A 216 7.34 0.03 13.84
N GLN A 217 6.94 0.23 15.11
CA GLN A 217 5.80 -0.47 15.70
C GLN A 217 4.51 -0.33 14.88
N GLU A 218 4.18 0.89 14.45
CA GLU A 218 2.98 1.17 13.67
C GLU A 218 2.99 0.44 12.31
N ALA A 219 4.07 0.59 11.55
CA ALA A 219 4.24 -0.12 10.28
C ALA A 219 4.20 -1.64 10.46
N HIS A 220 4.83 -2.17 11.51
CA HIS A 220 4.79 -3.58 11.84
C HIS A 220 3.34 -4.06 12.08
N MET A 221 2.55 -3.32 12.85
CA MET A 221 1.14 -3.66 13.10
C MET A 221 0.32 -3.64 11.80
N LEU A 222 0.49 -2.63 10.95
CA LEU A 222 -0.21 -2.52 9.68
C LEU A 222 0.13 -3.68 8.72
N VAL A 223 1.41 -4.03 8.60
CA VAL A 223 1.86 -5.15 7.77
C VAL A 223 1.30 -6.47 8.30
N CYS A 224 1.34 -6.70 9.62
CA CYS A 224 0.78 -7.90 10.22
C CYS A 224 -0.73 -7.97 10.00
N ARG A 225 -1.44 -6.85 10.15
CA ARG A 225 -2.88 -6.74 9.84
C ARG A 225 -3.16 -7.08 8.38
N ALA A 226 -2.38 -6.55 7.44
CA ALA A 226 -2.54 -6.85 6.02
C ALA A 226 -2.34 -8.35 5.72
N LEU A 227 -1.30 -8.96 6.29
CA LEU A 227 -1.06 -10.41 6.14
C LEU A 227 -2.20 -11.23 6.77
N SER A 228 -2.67 -10.86 7.96
CA SER A 228 -3.80 -11.53 8.60
C SER A 228 -5.08 -11.39 7.78
N ASN A 229 -5.39 -10.20 7.25
CA ASN A 229 -6.54 -9.96 6.38
C ASN A 229 -6.52 -10.90 5.17
N MET A 230 -5.37 -11.00 4.50
CA MET A 230 -5.19 -11.90 3.36
C MET A 230 -5.40 -13.37 3.73
N LEU A 231 -5.05 -13.78 4.95
CA LEU A 231 -5.14 -15.18 5.38
C LEU A 231 -6.50 -15.55 5.99
N LEU A 232 -7.22 -14.59 6.56
CA LEU A 232 -8.44 -14.83 7.33
C LEU A 232 -9.73 -14.40 6.61
N LEU A 233 -9.70 -13.34 5.80
CA LEU A 233 -10.91 -12.83 5.15
C LEU A 233 -11.26 -13.68 3.93
N PRO A 234 -12.52 -14.11 3.73
CA PRO A 234 -12.88 -14.89 2.55
C PRO A 234 -12.60 -14.09 1.28
N TRP A 235 -12.07 -14.75 0.25
CA TRP A 235 -11.98 -14.16 -1.07
C TRP A 235 -13.39 -13.96 -1.64
N PRO A 236 -13.68 -12.78 -2.21
CA PRO A 236 -14.95 -12.56 -2.86
C PRO A 236 -15.04 -13.42 -4.13
N ASN A 237 -16.28 -13.74 -4.53
CA ASN A 237 -16.59 -14.47 -5.77
C ASN A 237 -16.06 -15.92 -5.84
N LEU A 238 -15.67 -16.51 -4.70
CA LEU A 238 -15.32 -17.93 -4.60
C LEU A 238 -16.21 -18.66 -3.58
N PRO A 239 -16.63 -19.90 -3.88
CA PRO A 239 -17.35 -20.73 -2.92
C PRO A 239 -16.43 -21.18 -1.77
N GLU A 240 -17.03 -21.60 -0.67
CA GLU A 240 -16.32 -22.00 0.56
C GLU A 240 -15.28 -23.12 0.32
N SER A 241 -15.55 -24.03 -0.63
CA SER A 241 -14.63 -25.13 -0.99
C SER A 241 -13.30 -24.63 -1.57
N ASP A 242 -13.31 -23.47 -2.23
CA ASP A 242 -12.21 -22.97 -3.04
C ASP A 242 -11.39 -21.88 -2.32
N GLN A 243 -11.75 -21.56 -1.08
CA GLN A 243 -11.10 -20.55 -0.24
C GLN A 243 -9.70 -20.93 0.24
N GLN A 244 -9.29 -22.19 0.01
CA GLN A 244 -7.98 -22.73 0.40
C GLN A 244 -7.67 -22.57 1.91
N TRP A 245 -8.69 -22.71 2.76
CA TRP A 245 -8.58 -22.54 4.20
C TRP A 245 -7.47 -23.36 4.87
N PRO A 246 -7.23 -24.65 4.52
CA PRO A 246 -6.15 -25.41 5.15
C PRO A 246 -4.77 -24.76 4.96
N THR A 247 -4.45 -24.33 3.74
CA THR A 247 -3.18 -23.68 3.41
C THR A 247 -3.07 -22.34 4.13
N ARG A 248 -4.11 -21.51 4.07
CA ARG A 248 -4.13 -20.17 4.68
C ARG A 248 -4.06 -20.22 6.20
N SER A 249 -4.74 -21.20 6.81
CA SER A 249 -4.68 -21.48 8.25
C SER A 249 -3.26 -21.86 8.68
N ASN A 250 -2.58 -22.73 7.94
CA ASN A 250 -1.19 -23.10 8.23
C ASN A 250 -0.26 -21.87 8.17
N SER A 251 -0.39 -21.03 7.13
CA SER A 251 0.36 -19.76 7.04
C SER A 251 0.04 -18.81 8.19
N HIS A 252 -1.21 -18.73 8.63
CA HIS A 252 -1.61 -17.89 9.76
C HIS A 252 -1.02 -18.39 11.08
N VAL A 253 -0.94 -19.71 11.28
CA VAL A 253 -0.25 -20.32 12.43
C VAL A 253 1.23 -19.92 12.45
N SER A 254 1.91 -19.95 11.29
CA SER A 254 3.30 -19.48 11.18
C SER A 254 3.46 -18.00 11.52
N LEU A 255 2.52 -17.16 11.07
CA LEU A 255 2.50 -15.73 11.40
C LEU A 255 2.34 -15.51 12.92
N VAL A 256 1.34 -16.14 13.54
CA VAL A 256 1.12 -16.05 15.00
C VAL A 256 2.31 -16.58 15.78
N ALA A 257 2.94 -17.67 15.31
CA ALA A 257 4.14 -18.21 15.93
C ALA A 257 5.32 -17.23 15.90
N ALA A 258 5.49 -16.49 14.81
CA ALA A 258 6.50 -15.45 14.72
C ALA A 258 6.19 -14.27 15.67
N LEU A 259 4.95 -13.76 15.67
CA LEU A 259 4.53 -12.64 16.50
C LEU A 259 4.62 -12.92 18.01
N THR A 260 4.39 -14.16 18.41
CA THR A 260 4.43 -14.58 19.82
C THR A 260 5.76 -15.21 20.23
N ARG A 261 6.78 -15.23 19.35
CA ARG A 261 8.07 -15.89 19.60
C ARG A 261 8.74 -15.41 20.88
N GLU A 262 8.89 -14.09 21.03
CA GLU A 262 9.52 -13.48 22.21
C GLU A 262 8.78 -13.81 23.51
N TYR A 263 7.45 -13.73 23.48
CA TYR A 263 6.60 -14.09 24.61
C TYR A 263 6.74 -15.57 25.01
N ARG A 264 6.81 -16.48 24.03
CA ARG A 264 7.02 -17.91 24.27
C ARG A 264 8.40 -18.21 24.86
N ILE A 265 9.44 -17.52 24.39
CA ILE A 265 10.80 -17.62 24.97
C ILE A 265 10.77 -17.15 26.41
N LEU A 266 10.18 -15.98 26.69
CA LEU A 266 10.04 -15.46 28.06
C LEU A 266 9.28 -16.44 28.96
N ARG A 267 8.15 -17.00 28.51
CA ARG A 267 7.41 -18.02 29.26
C ARG A 267 8.24 -19.28 29.53
N GLY A 268 9.06 -19.71 28.57
CA GLY A 268 9.95 -20.87 28.75
C GLY A 268 11.11 -20.60 29.72
N THR A 269 11.54 -19.34 29.85
CA THR A 269 12.58 -18.93 30.82
C THR A 269 12.05 -18.69 32.23
N VAL A 270 10.76 -18.39 32.38
CA VAL A 270 10.12 -18.29 33.70
C VAL A 270 9.68 -19.69 34.11
N ASN A 271 10.39 -20.30 35.08
CA ASN A 271 9.95 -21.50 35.80
C ASN A 271 8.69 -21.16 36.62
N ILE A 272 7.55 -21.04 35.96
CA ILE A 272 6.25 -20.96 36.62
C ILE A 272 5.94 -22.37 37.08
N ASN A 273 6.08 -22.63 38.40
CA ASN A 273 5.54 -23.86 39.00
C ASN A 273 4.11 -24.05 38.50
N PRO A 274 3.75 -25.20 37.91
CA PRO A 274 2.41 -25.41 37.40
C PRO A 274 1.43 -25.31 38.56
N ARG A 275 0.68 -24.20 38.64
CA ARG A 275 -0.53 -24.18 39.47
C ARG A 275 -1.48 -25.21 38.87
N GLN A 276 -1.81 -26.22 39.66
CA GLN A 276 -2.80 -27.23 39.29
C GLN A 276 -4.06 -26.52 38.76
N PRO A 277 -4.60 -26.93 37.59
CA PRO A 277 -5.83 -26.36 37.09
C PRO A 277 -6.98 -26.85 37.97
N GLY A 278 -7.48 -25.96 38.84
CA GLY A 278 -8.86 -26.06 39.30
C GLY A 278 -9.75 -25.93 38.07
N LEU A 279 -10.47 -26.99 37.76
CA LEU A 279 -11.53 -27.03 36.77
C LEU A 279 -12.52 -25.90 37.06
N ASP A 280 -12.58 -24.88 36.20
CA ASP A 280 -13.81 -24.12 35.96
C ASP A 280 -13.78 -23.48 34.56
N ASN A 281 -14.56 -24.13 33.69
CA ASN A 281 -15.33 -23.59 32.57
C ASN A 281 -14.79 -22.37 31.79
N GLY A 282 -14.21 -22.71 30.62
CA GLY A 282 -14.53 -22.12 29.32
C GLY A 282 -14.85 -20.64 29.25
N GLN A 283 -13.83 -19.79 29.13
CA GLN A 283 -13.86 -18.49 28.43
C GLN A 283 -12.50 -17.81 28.59
N CYS A 284 -11.50 -18.11 27.74
CA CYS A 284 -10.32 -17.22 27.57
C CYS A 284 -9.42 -17.63 26.40
N ILE A 285 -9.96 -17.65 25.16
CA ILE A 285 -9.12 -17.55 23.94
C ILE A 285 -9.66 -16.45 22.99
N SER A 286 -10.84 -15.89 23.25
CA SER A 286 -11.51 -14.92 22.37
C SER A 286 -10.91 -13.49 22.41
N CYS A 287 -10.23 -13.08 23.48
CA CYS A 287 -9.86 -11.65 23.65
C CYS A 287 -8.70 -11.15 22.78
N LEU A 288 -7.86 -12.01 22.21
CA LEU A 288 -6.79 -11.55 21.29
C LEU A 288 -7.28 -11.34 19.85
N PHE A 289 -8.42 -11.91 19.47
CA PHE A 289 -8.97 -11.76 18.11
C PHE A 289 -9.60 -10.39 17.88
N CYS A 290 -10.18 -9.75 18.91
CA CYS A 290 -10.85 -8.47 18.74
C CYS A 290 -9.90 -7.28 18.57
N TYR A 291 -8.65 -7.35 19.02
CA TYR A 291 -7.71 -6.21 18.94
C TYR A 291 -7.01 -6.08 17.57
N PHE A 292 -7.10 -7.10 16.71
CA PHE A 292 -6.48 -7.08 15.39
C PHE A 292 -7.45 -6.79 14.23
N LEU A 293 -8.76 -6.74 14.51
CA LEU A 293 -9.84 -6.63 13.52
C LEU A 293 -10.54 -5.26 13.46
N LEU A 294 -10.02 -4.24 14.15
CA LEU A 294 -10.36 -2.82 14.05
C LEU A 294 -9.10 -2.03 13.68
#